data_AF-A0A0L9UUA6-F1
#
_entry.id   AF-A0A0L9UUA6-F1
#
_cell.length_a   1.000
_cell.length_b   1.000
_cell.length_c   1.000
_cell.angle_alpha   90.00
_cell.angle_beta   90.00
_cell.angle_gamma   90.00
#
_symmetry.space_group_name_H-M   'P 1'
#
loop_
_entity.id
_entity.type
_entity.pdbx_description
1 polymer ?
#
loop_
_entity_poly.entity_id
_entity_poly.type
_entity_poly.pdbx_seq_one_letter_code
_entity_poly.pdbx_strand_id
1 'polypeptide(L)'
;MPGGADAFELCAKFCYGVSINISAHNFVPALCAAKLLQMNESIEKGNFVGKLEAFFSSCILEGWKDSIAALQATDKLPEWSENLGITRKCIDSIIEKILTPPPQVKN
;
A
#
# COMPACT_ATOMS: atom_id res chain seq x y z
N MET A 1 3.88 2.35 17.03
CA MET A 1 4.33 2.52 15.63
C MET A 1 3.51 1.56 14.77
N PRO A 2 2.64 2.03 13.85
CA PRO A 2 1.84 1.15 13.01
C PRO A 2 2.75 0.24 12.17
N GLY A 3 2.56 -1.08 12.26
CA GLY A 3 3.38 -2.05 11.54
C GLY A 3 4.70 -2.46 12.22
N GLY A 4 4.99 -1.98 13.43
CA GLY A 4 6.14 -2.43 14.23
C GLY A 4 7.51 -2.08 13.65
N ALA A 5 8.57 -2.72 14.15
CA ALA A 5 9.95 -2.38 13.78
C ALA A 5 10.21 -2.45 12.27
N ASP A 6 9.67 -3.46 11.60
CA ASP A 6 9.88 -3.70 10.16
C ASP A 6 9.39 -2.54 9.30
N ALA A 7 8.22 -1.97 9.62
CA ALA A 7 7.69 -0.82 8.88
C ALA A 7 8.53 0.45 9.14
N PHE A 8 9.06 0.62 10.36
CA PHE A 8 9.93 1.74 10.67
C PHE A 8 11.26 1.62 9.95
N GLU A 9 11.82 0.41 9.89
CA GLU A 9 13.04 0.10 9.16
C GLU A 9 12.89 0.42 7.67
N LEU A 10 11.74 0.10 7.06
CA LEU A 10 11.45 0.49 5.67
C LEU A 10 11.47 2.01 5.48
N CYS A 11 10.82 2.76 6.36
CA CYS A 11 10.85 4.23 6.34
C CYS A 11 12.27 4.78 6.50
N ALA A 12 13.04 4.27 7.46
CA ALA A 12 14.41 4.68 7.69
C ALA A 12 15.31 4.38 6.48
N LYS A 13 15.23 3.16 5.94
CA LYS A 13 15.96 2.76 4.73
C LYS A 13 15.66 3.70 3.56
N PHE A 14 14.39 4.05 3.36
CA PHE A 14 14.01 5.04 2.35
C PHE A 14 14.70 6.38 2.57
N CYS A 15 14.64 6.94 3.80
CA CYS A 15 15.27 8.22 4.13
C CYS A 15 16.79 8.24 3.88
N TYR A 16 17.46 7.11 4.08
CA TYR A 16 18.90 6.98 3.87
C TYR A 16 19.29 6.54 2.44
N GLY A 17 18.34 6.49 1.51
CA GLY A 17 18.59 6.09 0.13
C GLY A 17 18.95 4.61 -0.04
N VAL A 18 18.63 3.77 0.95
CA VAL A 18 18.82 2.32 0.90
C VAL A 18 17.68 1.71 0.08
N SER A 19 18.02 0.77 -0.81
CA SER A 19 17.03 0.04 -1.58
C SER A 19 16.07 -0.73 -0.65
N ILE A 20 14.78 -0.60 -0.93
CA ILE A 20 13.69 -1.27 -0.20
C ILE A 20 12.82 -2.06 -1.18
N ASN A 21 12.19 -3.12 -0.68
CA ASN A 21 11.24 -3.91 -1.44
C ASN A 21 9.83 -3.73 -0.85
N ILE A 22 8.89 -3.25 -1.66
CA ILE A 22 7.49 -3.08 -1.29
C ILE A 22 6.63 -4.05 -2.09
N SER A 23 5.67 -4.66 -1.40
CA SER A 23 4.72 -5.64 -1.94
C SER A 23 3.36 -5.44 -1.26
N ALA A 24 2.32 -6.11 -1.74
CA ALA A 24 1.00 -6.06 -1.13
C ALA A 24 0.99 -6.45 0.37
N HIS A 25 1.92 -7.33 0.80
CA HIS A 25 1.99 -7.82 2.17
C HIS A 25 2.57 -6.81 3.18
N ASN A 26 3.48 -5.93 2.75
CA ASN A 26 4.13 -4.94 3.61
C ASN A 26 3.74 -3.49 3.29
N PHE A 27 2.91 -3.28 2.26
CA PHE A 27 2.42 -1.97 1.86
C PHE A 27 1.62 -1.27 2.95
N VAL A 28 0.60 -1.92 3.51
CA VAL A 28 -0.28 -1.32 4.53
C VAL A 28 0.52 -0.82 5.75
N PRO A 29 1.35 -1.64 6.41
CA PRO A 29 2.15 -1.15 7.53
C PRO A 29 3.15 -0.05 7.11
N ALA A 30 3.77 -0.15 5.94
CA ALA A 30 4.70 0.88 5.45
C ALA A 30 4.01 2.22 5.22
N LEU A 31 2.82 2.23 4.61
CA LEU A 31 2.06 3.46 4.37
C LEU A 31 1.60 4.09 5.69
N CYS A 32 1.11 3.29 6.63
CA CYS A 32 0.68 3.79 7.94
C CYS A 32 1.87 4.41 8.70
N ALA A 33 3.03 3.75 8.69
CA ALA A 33 4.25 4.28 9.30
C ALA A 33 4.71 5.57 8.62
N ALA A 34 4.77 5.60 7.29
CA ALA A 34 5.18 6.77 6.53
C ALA A 34 4.24 7.97 6.75
N LYS A 35 2.92 7.73 6.85
CA LYS A 35 1.93 8.77 7.20
C LYS A 35 2.13 9.29 8.63
N LEU A 36 2.33 8.40 9.60
CA LEU A 36 2.61 8.81 10.99
C LEU A 36 3.90 9.65 11.09
N LEU A 37 4.95 9.25 10.37
CA LEU A 37 6.23 9.94 10.31
C LEU A 37 6.22 11.18 9.42
N GLN A 38 5.06 11.54 8.85
CA GLN A 38 4.88 12.71 7.99
C GLN A 38 5.83 12.73 6.78
N MET A 39 6.13 11.56 6.20
CA MET A 39 6.98 11.41 5.01
C MET A 39 6.24 11.80 3.73
N ASN A 40 5.91 13.09 3.61
CA ASN A 40 5.04 13.62 2.58
C ASN A 40 5.80 14.56 1.60
N GLU A 41 5.11 14.95 0.53
CA GLU A 41 5.67 15.77 -0.55
C GLU A 41 6.06 17.20 -0.11
N SER A 42 5.63 17.66 1.07
CA SER A 42 6.05 18.98 1.58
C SER A 42 7.52 18.99 2.04
N ILE A 43 8.08 17.82 2.32
CA ILE A 43 9.48 17.65 2.74
C ILE A 43 10.39 17.48 1.50
N GLU A 44 10.00 16.62 0.57
CA GLU A 44 10.77 16.31 -0.64
C GLU A 44 9.84 15.84 -1.76
N LYS A 45 10.13 16.24 -3.00
CA LYS A 45 9.38 15.75 -4.16
C LYS A 45 9.66 14.26 -4.40
N GLY A 46 8.62 13.44 -4.51
CA GLY A 46 8.75 12.00 -4.65
C GLY A 46 9.11 11.30 -3.34
N ASN A 47 8.56 11.81 -2.23
CA ASN A 47 8.70 11.20 -0.91
C ASN A 47 7.97 9.85 -0.85
N PHE A 48 8.16 9.14 0.26
CA PHE A 48 7.75 7.76 0.39
C PHE A 48 6.24 7.58 0.30
N VAL A 49 5.45 8.45 0.94
CA VAL A 49 3.99 8.37 0.88
C VAL A 49 3.49 8.47 -0.55
N GLY A 50 3.98 9.41 -1.35
CA GLY A 50 3.57 9.57 -2.75
C GLY A 50 3.91 8.33 -3.60
N LYS A 51 5.11 7.76 -3.39
CA LYS A 51 5.53 6.50 -4.06
C LYS A 51 4.66 5.31 -3.65
N LEU A 52 4.29 5.20 -2.38
CA LEU A 52 3.41 4.15 -1.88
C LEU A 52 2.00 4.30 -2.45
N GLU A 53 1.44 5.51 -2.47
CA GLU A 53 0.10 5.77 -3.04
C GLU A 53 0.05 5.48 -4.55
N ALA A 54 1.12 5.81 -5.28
CA ALA A 54 1.27 5.44 -6.68
C ALA A 54 1.30 3.93 -6.86
N PHE A 55 2.16 3.21 -6.11
CA PHE A 55 2.26 1.75 -6.16
C PHE A 55 0.93 1.06 -5.80
N PHE A 56 0.21 1.59 -4.81
CA PHE A 56 -1.10 1.08 -4.45
C PHE A 56 -2.07 1.15 -5.62
N SER A 57 -2.12 2.30 -6.28
CA SER A 57 -3.08 2.56 -7.35
C SER A 57 -2.72 1.85 -8.65
N SER A 58 -1.44 1.83 -9.04
CA SER A 58 -1.00 1.31 -10.33
C SER A 58 -0.56 -0.16 -10.33
N CYS A 59 -0.38 -0.77 -9.14
CA CYS A 59 0.09 -2.15 -9.05
C CYS A 59 -0.82 -2.99 -8.16
N ILE A 60 -1.00 -2.62 -6.89
CA ILE A 60 -1.79 -3.43 -5.96
C ILE A 60 -3.25 -3.51 -6.41
N LEU A 61 -3.89 -2.36 -6.63
CA LEU A 61 -5.29 -2.31 -7.02
C LEU A 61 -5.54 -2.86 -8.42
N GLU A 62 -4.54 -3.00 -9.28
CA GLU A 62 -4.67 -3.65 -10.60
C GLU A 62 -4.56 -5.18 -10.50
N GLY A 63 -3.86 -5.70 -9.49
CA GLY A 63 -3.64 -7.13 -9.29
C GLY A 63 -4.76 -7.81 -8.51
N TRP A 64 -5.31 -8.92 -9.02
CA TRP A 64 -6.31 -9.72 -8.28
C TRP A 64 -5.77 -10.23 -6.94
N LYS A 65 -4.63 -10.95 -6.98
CA LYS A 65 -4.01 -11.52 -5.77
C LYS A 65 -3.48 -10.44 -4.85
N ASP A 66 -2.95 -9.36 -5.41
CA ASP A 66 -2.37 -8.25 -4.64
C ASP A 66 -3.45 -7.44 -3.90
N SER A 67 -4.59 -7.14 -4.54
CA SER A 67 -5.74 -6.52 -3.86
C SER A 67 -6.23 -7.36 -2.68
N ILE A 68 -6.29 -8.69 -2.82
CA ILE A 68 -6.69 -9.60 -1.73
C ILE A 68 -5.64 -9.60 -0.62
N ALA A 69 -4.36 -9.70 -0.96
CA ALA A 69 -3.27 -9.70 0.02
C ALA A 69 -3.19 -8.39 0.79
N ALA A 70 -3.38 -7.25 0.11
CA ALA A 70 -3.43 -5.94 0.75
C ALA A 70 -4.66 -5.79 1.65
N LEU A 71 -5.83 -6.31 1.23
CA LEU A 71 -7.02 -6.37 2.08
C LEU A 71 -6.79 -7.21 3.33
N GLN A 72 -6.15 -8.37 3.22
CA GLN A 72 -5.81 -9.18 4.39
C GLN A 72 -4.83 -8.47 5.34
N ALA A 73 -3.94 -7.65 4.81
CA ALA A 73 -3.00 -6.89 5.62
C ALA A 73 -3.68 -5.77 6.44
N THR A 74 -4.88 -5.31 6.07
CA THR A 74 -5.60 -4.28 6.83
C THR A 74 -6.06 -4.75 8.20
N ASP A 75 -6.28 -6.06 8.39
CA ASP A 75 -6.70 -6.67 9.66
C ASP A 75 -5.69 -6.42 10.79
N LYS A 76 -4.41 -6.27 10.46
CA LYS A 76 -3.35 -5.97 11.44
C LYS A 76 -3.37 -4.52 11.92
N LEU A 77 -4.00 -3.61 11.18
CA LEU A 77 -4.04 -2.17 11.44
C LEU A 77 -5.41 -1.58 11.06
N PRO A 78 -6.51 -2.01 11.71
CA PRO A 78 -7.86 -1.73 11.25
C PRO A 78 -8.20 -0.24 11.25
N GLU A 79 -7.92 0.48 12.35
CA GLU A 79 -8.21 1.92 12.47
C GLU A 79 -7.47 2.74 11.40
N TRP A 80 -6.19 2.44 11.18
CA TRP A 80 -5.38 3.13 10.17
C TRP A 80 -5.85 2.82 8.76
N SER A 81 -6.16 1.56 8.48
CA SER A 81 -6.58 1.12 7.15
C SER A 81 -7.93 1.71 6.75
N GLU A 82 -8.84 1.85 7.71
CA GLU A 82 -10.14 2.50 7.50
C GLU A 82 -9.97 4.01 7.28
N ASN A 83 -9.22 4.69 8.16
CA ASN A 83 -9.01 6.14 8.06
C ASN A 83 -8.27 6.55 6.77
N LEU A 84 -7.39 5.69 6.25
CA LEU A 84 -6.69 5.90 4.98
C LEU A 84 -7.49 5.42 3.75
N GLY A 85 -8.66 4.81 3.97
CA GLY A 85 -9.54 4.29 2.91
C GLY A 85 -8.95 3.09 2.15
N ILE A 86 -7.97 2.38 2.71
CA ILE A 86 -7.30 1.24 2.08
C ILE A 86 -8.27 0.08 1.94
N THR A 87 -8.97 -0.26 3.04
CA THR A 87 -9.92 -1.38 3.09
C THR A 87 -10.98 -1.26 1.99
N ARG A 88 -11.64 -0.10 1.92
CA ARG A 88 -12.68 0.18 0.93
C ARG A 88 -12.16 0.10 -0.50
N LYS A 89 -11.00 0.71 -0.80
CA LYS A 89 -10.41 0.67 -2.14
C LYS A 89 -10.07 -0.75 -2.60
N CYS A 90 -9.54 -1.60 -1.70
CA CYS A 90 -9.28 -2.99 -2.03
C CYS A 90 -10.58 -3.75 -2.32
N ILE A 91 -11.63 -3.55 -1.52
CA ILE A 91 -12.96 -4.16 -1.75
C ILE A 91 -13.53 -3.73 -3.10
N ASP A 92 -13.55 -2.42 -3.38
CA ASP A 92 -14.06 -1.87 -4.63
C ASP A 92 -13.32 -2.46 -5.84
N SER A 93 -11.98 -2.54 -5.78
CA SER A 93 -11.14 -3.16 -6.81
C SER A 93 -11.43 -4.65 -7.04
N ILE A 94 -11.68 -5.42 -5.97
CA ILE A 94 -12.03 -6.84 -6.06
C ILE A 94 -13.41 -6.99 -6.71
N ILE A 95 -14.39 -6.19 -6.30
CA ILE A 95 -15.74 -6.18 -6.87
C ILE A 95 -15.67 -5.87 -8.37
N GLU A 96 -14.95 -4.82 -8.75
CA GLU A 96 -14.77 -4.43 -10.15
C GLU A 96 -14.22 -5.59 -11.00
N LYS A 97 -13.22 -6.32 -10.50
CA LYS A 97 -12.61 -7.46 -11.20
C LYS A 97 -13.53 -8.67 -11.32
N ILE A 98 -14.41 -8.91 -10.34
CA ILE A 98 -15.43 -9.96 -10.43
C ILE A 98 -16.47 -9.59 -11.50
N LEU A 99 -16.86 -8.32 -11.56
CA LEU A 99 -17.89 -7.83 -12.47
C LEU A 99 -17.38 -7.62 -13.89
N THR A 100 -16.07 -7.47 -14.08
CA THR A 100 -15.44 -7.35 -15.39
C THR A 100 -15.42 -8.72 -16.06
N PRO A 101 -16.19 -8.94 -17.14
CA PRO A 101 -16.13 -10.20 -17.90
C PRO A 101 -14.69 -10.41 -18.40
N PRO A 102 -14.15 -11.63 -18.40
CA PRO A 102 -12.77 -11.86 -18.81
C PRO A 102 -12.57 -11.34 -20.25
N PRO A 103 -11.74 -10.31 -20.48
CA PRO A 103 -11.17 -10.12 -21.80
C PRO A 103 -10.18 -11.25 -22.01
N GLN A 104 -10.01 -11.73 -23.24
CA GLN A 104 -8.99 -12.71 -23.61
C GLN A 104 -7.64 -12.30 -22.99
N VAL A 105 -7.29 -12.93 -21.88
CA VAL A 105 -6.09 -12.60 -21.11
C VAL A 105 -4.91 -13.02 -21.96
N LYS A 106 -4.11 -12.06 -22.44
CA LYS A 106 -2.80 -12.37 -23.00
C LYS A 106 -1.91 -12.79 -21.83
N ASN A 107 -1.39 -14.01 -21.96
CA ASN A 107 -0.42 -14.65 -21.07
C ASN A 107 0.82 -13.78 -20.82
#